data_AF-A0A6I1QYH9-F1
#
_entry.id   AF-A0A6I1QYH9-F1
#
_cell.length_a   1.000
_cell.length_b   1.000
_cell.length_c   1.000
_cell.angle_alpha   90.00
_cell.angle_beta   90.00
_cell.angle_gamma   90.00
#
_symmetry.space_group_name_H-M   'P 1'
#
loop_
_entity.id
_entity.type
_entity.pdbx_description
1 polymer ?
#
loop_
_entity_poly.entity_id
_entity_poly.type
_entity_poly.pdbx_seq_one_letter_code
_entity_poly.pdbx_strand_id
1 'polypeptide(L)' 'MIYLVTYMEYNESRHKGDTKRLIFVESKMVLELGRVTDLIKMLTNGNFNARSVEIAGQKDWDATRINHPALRIYQLD' A
#
# COMPACT_ATOMS: atom_id res chain seq x y z
N MET A 1 -10.69 7.21 -6.05
CA MET A 1 -9.27 7.61 -6.11
C MET A 1 -8.42 6.37 -5.97
N ILE A 2 -7.32 6.31 -6.71
CA ILE A 2 -6.31 5.25 -6.58
C ILE A 2 -5.06 5.89 -6.00
N TYR A 3 -4.59 5.34 -4.89
CA TYR A 3 -3.38 5.77 -4.21
C TYR A 3 -2.26 4.79 -4.52
N LEU A 4 -1.12 5.35 -4.90
CA LEU A 4 0.10 4.62 -5.13
C LEU A 4 0.92 4.68 -3.84
N VAL A 5 1.11 3.55 -3.18
CA VAL A 5 1.71 3.51 -1.84
C VAL A 5 2.94 2.62 -1.86
N THR A 6 4.05 3.10 -1.30
CA THR A 6 5.25 2.30 -1.11
C THR A 6 5.53 2.04 0.37
N TYR A 7 6.16 0.91 0.66
CA TYR A 7 6.66 0.56 2.00
C TYR A 7 7.82 -0.42 1.90
N MET A 8 8.57 -0.59 3.00
CA MET A 8 9.63 -1.58 3.13
C MET A 8 9.11 -2.77 3.95
N GLU A 9 9.12 -3.95 3.33
CA GLU A 9 8.81 -5.22 3.99
C GLU A 9 10.08 -5.82 4.56
N TYR A 10 10.03 -6.30 5.80
CA TYR A 10 11.17 -7.00 6.40
C TYR A 10 11.27 -8.39 5.77
N ASN A 11 12.44 -8.73 5.24
CA ASN A 11 12.68 -10.09 4.79
C ASN A 11 13.03 -10.98 5.98
N GLU A 12 12.30 -12.07 6.16
CA GLU A 12 12.64 -13.11 7.15
C GLU A 12 13.98 -13.80 6.81
N SER A 13 14.34 -13.77 5.53
CA SER A 13 15.61 -14.30 5.03
C SER A 13 16.74 -13.29 5.27
N ARG A 14 17.55 -13.53 6.31
CA ARG A 14 18.73 -12.70 6.72
C ARG A 14 19.72 -12.31 5.61
N HIS A 15 19.61 -12.90 4.42
CA HIS A 15 20.51 -12.69 3.28
C HIS A 15 19.94 -11.78 2.18
N LYS A 16 18.66 -11.44 2.22
CA LYS A 16 18.04 -10.47 1.30
C LYS A 16 17.59 -9.29 2.15
N GLY A 17 18.19 -8.12 1.96
CA GLY A 17 17.80 -6.91 2.70
C GLY A 17 16.31 -6.59 2.54
N ASP A 18 15.85 -5.59 3.30
CA ASP A 18 14.47 -5.11 3.26
C ASP A 18 14.03 -4.84 1.82
N THR A 19 12.82 -5.29 1.48
CA THR A 19 12.29 -5.19 0.11
C THR A 19 11.35 -4.02 0.01
N LYS A 20 11.60 -3.09 -0.93
CA LYS A 20 10.65 -2.04 -1.25
C LYS A 20 9.46 -2.63 -2.01
N ARG A 21 8.27 -2.43 -1.49
CA ARG A 21 7.00 -2.87 -2.06
C ARG A 21 6.21 -1.66 -2.55
N LEU A 22 5.40 -1.91 -3.57
CA LEU A 22 4.42 -0.98 -4.11
C LEU A 22 3.04 -1.65 -4.07
N ILE A 23 2.04 -0.92 -3.59
CA ILE A 23 0.63 -1.34 -3.59
C ILE A 23 -0.24 -0.23 -4.14
N PHE A 24 -1.38 -0.63 -4.70
CA PHE A 24 -2.42 0.26 -5.17
C PHE A 24 -3.60 0.16 -4.22
N VAL A 25 -3.98 1.28 -3.62
CA VAL A 25 -5.10 1.35 -2.69
C VAL A 25 -6.23 2.13 -3.33
N GLU A 26 -7.35 1.47 -3.55
CA GLU A 26 -8.56 2.11 -4.06
C GLU A 26 -9.40 2.64 -2.89
N SER A 27 -9.84 3.89 -2.96
CA SER A 27 -10.71 4.48 -1.94
C SER A 27 -11.67 5.52 -2.53
N LYS A 28 -12.91 5.54 -1.99
CA LYS A 28 -13.91 6.59 -2.24
C LYS A 28 -13.64 7.87 -1.43
N MET A 29 -12.87 7.73 -0.36
CA MET A 29 -12.52 8.82 0.55
C MET A 29 -11.05 9.21 0.37
N VAL A 30 -10.70 10.42 0.82
CA VAL A 30 -9.31 10.83 0.97
C VAL A 30 -8.61 9.87 1.94
N LEU A 31 -7.51 9.26 1.52
CA LEU A 31 -6.72 8.36 2.35
C LEU A 31 -5.62 9.13 3.07
N GLU A 32 -5.67 9.09 4.40
CA GLU A 32 -4.60 9.58 5.26
C GLU A 32 -3.54 8.51 5.47
N LEU A 33 -2.29 8.94 5.69
CA LEU A 33 -1.14 8.06 5.89
C LEU A 33 -1.35 7.04 7.00
N GLY A 34 -2.03 7.43 8.10
CA GLY A 34 -2.33 6.52 9.21
C GLY A 34 -3.18 5.33 8.79
N ARG A 35 -4.28 5.56 8.05
CA ARG A 35 -5.16 4.49 7.55
C ARG A 35 -4.45 3.57 6.57
N VAL A 36 -3.60 4.13 5.73
CA VAL A 36 -2.76 3.35 4.79
C VAL A 36 -1.76 2.48 5.55
N THR A 37 -1.15 3.02 6.61
CA THR A 37 -0.22 2.29 7.47
C THR A 37 -0.91 1.12 8.19
N ASP A 38 -2.11 1.33 8.70
CA ASP A 38 -2.92 0.27 9.33
C ASP A 38 -3.31 -0.83 8.33
N LEU A 39 -3.66 -0.46 7.09
CA LEU A 39 -3.91 -1.40 6.01
C LEU A 39 -2.67 -2.27 5.71
N ILE A 40 -1.49 -1.66 5.58
CA ILE A 40 -0.24 -2.40 5.33
C ILE A 40 0.08 -3.32 6.51
N LYS A 41 -0.17 -2.86 7.75
CA LYS A 41 0.02 -3.69 8.95
C LYS A 41 -0.85 -4.94 8.92
N MET A 42 -2.10 -4.83 8.50
CA MET A 42 -2.99 -6.00 8.36
C MET A 42 -2.53 -6.95 7.25
N LEU A 43 -2.00 -6.43 6.15
CA LEU A 43 -1.55 -7.25 5.01
C LEU A 43 -0.25 -8.01 5.27
N THR A 44 0.66 -7.39 6.01
CA THR A 44 1.99 -7.94 6.29
C THR A 44 2.05 -8.64 7.65
N ASN A 45 0.92 -8.75 8.38
CA ASN A 45 0.88 -9.18 9.78
C ASN A 45 1.89 -8.43 10.67
N GLY A 46 2.14 -7.15 10.37
CA GLY A 46 3.11 -6.31 11.07
C GLY A 46 4.56 -6.47 10.61
N ASN A 47 4.86 -7.31 9.62
CA ASN A 47 6.21 -7.56 9.11
C ASN A 47 6.69 -6.48 8.13
N PHE A 48 6.67 -5.22 8.54
CA PHE A 48 7.08 -4.08 7.71
C PHE A 48 7.55 -2.89 8.54
N ASN A 49 8.33 -2.01 7.91
CA ASN A 49 8.76 -0.76 8.54
C ASN A 49 7.68 0.32 8.39
N ALA A 50 6.91 0.57 9.45
CA ALA A 50 5.84 1.58 9.43
C ALA A 50 6.32 3.00 9.07
N ARG A 51 7.57 3.35 9.39
CA ARG A 51 8.14 4.67 9.05
C ARG A 51 8.48 4.83 7.56
N SER A 52 8.51 3.73 6.82
CA SER A 52 8.79 3.72 5.39
C SER A 52 7.54 3.87 4.51
N VAL A 53 6.35 3.91 5.12
CA VAL A 53 5.11 4.05 4.37
C VAL A 53 5.03 5.44 3.75
N GLU A 54 4.79 5.49 2.45
CA GLU A 54 4.68 6.73 1.68
C GLU A 54 3.55 6.61 0.65
N ILE A 55 2.73 7.65 0.54
CA ILE A 55 1.80 7.82 -0.58
C ILE A 55 2.57 8.51 -1.71
N ALA A 56 3.14 7.71 -2.62
CA ALA A 56 3.98 8.17 -3.73
C ALA A 56 3.19 8.87 -4.85
N GLY A 57 1.86 8.73 -4.86
CA GLY A 57 1.00 9.43 -5.80
C GLY A 57 -0.48 9.14 -5.58
N GLN A 58 -1.32 9.98 -6.18
CA GLN A 58 -2.76 9.78 -6.23
C GLN A 58 -3.28 10.06 -7.64
N LYS A 59 -4.23 9.27 -8.09
CA LYS A 59 -4.96 9.51 -9.34
C LYS A 59 -6.46 9.47 -9.09
N ASP A 60 -7.14 10.53 -9.50
CA ASP A 60 -8.59 10.60 -9.54
C ASP A 60 -9.11 9.77 -10.71
N TRP A 61 -9.00 8.46 -10.58
CA TRP A 61 -9.71 7.53 -11.44
C TRP A 61 -11.20 7.59 -11.07
N ASP A 62 -12.09 7.64 -12.06
CA ASP A 62 -13.54 7.65 -11.88
C ASP A 62 -13.97 6.43 -11.04
N ALA A 63 -14.11 6.65 -9.74
CA ALA A 63 -14.27 5.61 -8.73
C ALA A 63 -15.75 5.23 -8.52
N THR A 64 -16.64 5.72 -9.40
CA THR A 64 -18.08 5.45 -9.38
C THR A 64 -18.41 3.95 -9.47
N ARG A 65 -17.48 3.11 -9.93
CA ARG A 65 -17.63 1.65 -9.99
C ARG A 65 -16.99 0.86 -8.84
N ILE A 66 -16.27 1.51 -7.93
CA ILE A 66 -15.61 0.82 -6.81
C ILE A 66 -16.61 0.74 -5.66
N ASN A 67 -17.17 -0.43 -5.32
CA ASN A 67 -18.18 -0.51 -4.25
C ASN A 67 -17.59 -0.55 -2.83
N HIS A 68 -16.32 -0.94 -2.66
CA HIS A 68 -15.60 -1.02 -1.39
C HIS A 68 -14.11 -0.72 -1.58
N PRO A 69 -13.38 -0.22 -0.56
CA PRO A 69 -11.92 -0.12 -0.64
C PRO A 69 -11.33 -1.50 -0.89
N ALA A 70 -10.59 -1.64 -1.99
CA ALA A 70 -9.99 -2.89 -2.41
C ALA A 70 -8.49 -2.70 -2.63
N LEU A 71 -7.70 -3.67 -2.17
CA LEU A 71 -6.28 -3.73 -2.46
C LEU A 71 -6.09 -4.55 -3.75
N ARG A 72 -5.45 -3.98 -4.76
CA ARG A 72 -5.06 -4.71 -5.96
C ARG A 72 -3.53 -4.74 -6.04
N ILE A 73 -2.99 -5.96 -6.15
CA ILE A 73 -1.57 -6.19 -6.36
C ILE A 73 -1.38 -6.29 -7.86
N TYR A 74 -0.64 -5.33 -8.43
CA TYR A 74 -0.23 -5.38 -9.83
C TYR A 74 1.21 -5.87 -9.88
N GLN A 75 1.47 -6.96 -10.60
CA GLN A 75 2.82 -7.26 -11.07
C GLN A 75 3.13 -6.30 -12.22
N LEU A 76 4.21 -5.55 -12.09
CA LEU A 76 4.81 -4.83 -13.22
C LEU A 76 5.70 -5.85 -13.94
N ASP A 77 5.39 -6.11 -15.23
CA ASP A 77 6.20 -6.94 -16.13
C ASP A 77 7.64 -6.40 -16.28
#